data_AF-A0AAE6R407-F1
#
_entry.id   AF-A0AAE6R407-F1
#
_cell.length_a   1.000
_cell.length_b   1.000
_cell.length_c   1.000
_cell.angle_alpha   90.00
_cell.angle_beta   90.00
_cell.angle_gamma   90.00
#
_symmetry.space_group_name_H-M   'P 1'
#
loop_
_entity.id
_entity.type
_entity.pdbx_description
1 polymer ?
#
loop_
_entity_poly.entity_id
_entity_poly.type
_entity_poly.pdbx_seq_one_letter_code
_entity_poly.pdbx_strand_id
1 'polypeptide(L)'
;MVTILAIIFGFLLIFAIVRVVQIKMGVTKRFGYHYTITMNHGLKLPDLIKNDNLRGKIKIISATDNTCKVQSQINDTELKTTLMKDYGLDSTQVLVEEVQK
;
A
#
# COMPACT_ATOMS: atom_id res chain seq x y z
N MET A 1 -17.94 21.63 38.45
CA MET A 1 -18.56 20.44 37.82
C MET A 1 -18.64 20.55 36.31
N VAL A 2 -19.26 21.59 35.75
CA VAL A 2 -19.48 21.73 34.28
C VAL A 2 -18.18 21.79 33.48
N THR A 3 -17.17 22.51 33.96
CA THR A 3 -15.84 22.61 33.33
C THR A 3 -15.08 21.29 33.30
N ILE A 4 -15.13 20.53 34.39
CA ILE A 4 -14.52 19.19 34.48
C ILE A 4 -15.20 18.22 33.50
N LEU A 5 -16.53 18.29 33.41
CA LEU A 5 -17.31 17.46 32.49
C LEU A 5 -16.97 17.78 31.02
N ALA A 6 -16.80 19.06 30.68
CA ALA A 6 -16.43 19.49 29.34
C ALA A 6 -15.02 18.99 28.93
N ILE A 7 -14.07 19.00 29.87
CA ILE A 7 -12.71 18.49 29.63
C ILE A 7 -12.73 16.97 29.37
N ILE A 8 -13.47 16.21 30.19
CA ILE A 8 -13.62 14.76 30.01
C ILE A 8 -14.25 14.45 28.66
N PHE A 9 -15.29 15.20 28.28
CA PHE A 9 -15.95 15.04 26.98
C PHE A 9 -15.02 15.35 25.81
N GLY A 10 -14.19 16.40 25.94
CA GLY A 10 -13.15 16.73 24.95
C GLY A 10 -12.14 15.59 24.74
N PHE A 11 -11.64 14.99 25.82
CA PHE A 11 -10.74 13.84 25.74
C PHE A 11 -11.40 12.62 25.09
N LEU A 12 -12.68 12.36 25.38
CA LEU A 12 -13.44 11.27 24.76
C LEU A 12 -13.60 11.48 23.25
N LEU A 13 -13.85 12.71 22.80
CA LEU A 13 -13.93 13.04 21.37
C LEU A 13 -12.58 12.82 20.65
N ILE A 14 -11.48 13.29 21.23
CA ILE A 14 -10.14 13.09 20.67
C ILE A 14 -9.82 11.60 20.58
N PHE A 15 -10.10 10.85 21.65
CA PHE A 15 -9.90 9.40 21.67
C PHE A 15 -10.72 8.69 20.59
N ALA A 16 -11.99 9.06 20.41
CA ALA A 16 -12.85 8.50 19.38
C ALA A 16 -12.28 8.75 17.97
N ILE A 17 -11.81 9.98 17.68
CA ILE A 17 -11.20 10.33 16.39
C ILE A 17 -9.94 9.48 16.15
N VAL A 18 -9.05 9.37 17.14
CA VAL A 18 -7.83 8.55 17.03
C VAL A 18 -8.17 7.08 16.75
N ARG A 19 -9.17 6.52 17.43
CA ARG A 19 -9.59 5.12 17.21
C ARG A 19 -10.16 4.92 15.81
N VAL A 20 -10.95 5.86 15.30
CA VAL A 20 -11.49 5.79 13.93
C VAL A 20 -10.35 5.84 12.90
N VAL A 21 -9.35 6.69 13.08
CA VAL A 21 -8.18 6.77 12.18
C VAL A 21 -7.36 5.48 12.23
N GLN A 22 -7.10 4.94 13.43
CA GLN A 22 -6.38 3.67 13.59
C GLN A 22 -7.13 2.49 12.97
N ILE A 23 -8.46 2.42 13.15
CA ILE A 23 -9.29 1.39 12.54
C ILE A 23 -9.28 1.54 11.02
N LYS A 24 -9.46 2.75 10.49
CA LYS A 24 -9.38 2.99 9.04
C LYS A 24 -8.03 2.54 8.49
N MET A 25 -6.92 3.03 9.03
CA MET A 25 -5.57 2.61 8.60
C MET A 25 -5.34 1.09 8.75
N GLY A 26 -5.79 0.49 9.84
CA GLY A 26 -5.66 -0.95 10.08
C GLY A 26 -6.52 -1.80 9.14
N VAL A 27 -7.71 -1.33 8.79
CA VAL A 27 -8.62 -1.95 7.83
C VAL A 27 -8.06 -1.83 6.42
N THR A 28 -7.55 -0.67 5.99
CA THR A 28 -6.90 -0.57 4.67
C THR A 28 -5.65 -1.44 4.58
N LYS A 29 -4.86 -1.52 5.66
CA LYS A 29 -3.75 -2.49 5.74
C LYS A 29 -4.20 -3.95 5.66
N ARG A 30 -5.38 -4.29 6.20
CA ARG A 30 -5.95 -5.66 6.14
C ARG A 30 -6.55 -6.02 4.79
N PHE A 31 -7.17 -5.07 4.09
CA PHE A 31 -7.84 -5.33 2.83
C PHE A 31 -6.92 -5.23 1.62
N GLY A 32 -5.78 -4.52 1.75
CA GLY A 32 -4.81 -4.34 0.67
C GLY A 32 -5.37 -3.52 -0.50
N TYR A 33 -4.50 -2.77 -1.14
CA TYR A 33 -4.80 -1.97 -2.32
C TYR A 33 -4.53 -2.77 -3.58
N HIS A 34 -5.34 -2.58 -4.62
CA HIS A 34 -5.10 -3.20 -5.91
C HIS A 34 -4.25 -2.27 -6.76
N TYR A 35 -3.09 -2.74 -7.20
CA TYR A 35 -2.19 -2.01 -8.06
C TYR A 35 -1.91 -2.77 -9.36
N THR A 36 -1.70 -2.03 -10.44
CA THR A 36 -1.08 -2.54 -11.65
C THR A 36 0.35 -2.03 -11.70
N ILE A 37 1.30 -2.96 -11.82
CA ILE A 37 2.71 -2.70 -12.04
C ILE A 37 2.95 -2.93 -13.53
N THR A 38 3.42 -1.91 -14.23
CA THR A 38 3.76 -1.96 -15.65
C THR A 38 5.25 -1.71 -15.81
N MET A 39 5.93 -2.62 -16.51
CA MET A 39 7.32 -2.48 -16.90
C MET A 39 7.40 -1.83 -18.28
N ASN A 40 8.09 -0.69 -18.32
CA ASN A 40 8.33 0.06 -19.54
C ASN A 40 9.63 -0.39 -20.21
N HIS A 41 9.86 0.09 -21.43
CA HIS A 41 11.10 -0.14 -22.18
C HIS A 41 11.40 -1.61 -22.51
N GLY A 42 10.37 -2.46 -22.62
CA GLY A 42 10.54 -3.87 -22.98
C GLY A 42 11.18 -4.74 -21.89
N LEU A 43 11.28 -4.22 -20.66
CA LEU A 43 11.74 -4.99 -19.51
C LEU A 43 10.73 -6.08 -19.16
N LYS A 44 11.25 -7.28 -18.87
CA LYS A 44 10.42 -8.37 -18.36
C LYS A 44 10.12 -8.15 -16.88
N LEU A 45 8.89 -8.46 -16.50
CA LEU A 45 8.49 -8.44 -15.11
C LEU A 45 9.33 -9.45 -14.30
N PRO A 46 10.04 -9.01 -13.24
CA PRO A 46 10.77 -9.92 -12.37
C PRO A 46 9.80 -10.71 -11.49
N ASP A 47 10.28 -11.83 -10.96
CA ASP A 47 9.49 -12.65 -10.03
C ASP A 47 9.34 -11.93 -8.68
N LEU A 48 8.16 -11.32 -8.49
CA LEU A 48 7.84 -10.54 -7.29
C LEU A 48 7.65 -11.43 -6.05
N ILE A 49 7.37 -12.72 -6.22
CA ILE A 49 7.16 -13.67 -5.09
C ILE A 49 8.49 -14.01 -4.42
N LYS A 50 9.58 -14.02 -5.21
CA LYS A 50 10.93 -14.32 -4.72
C LYS A 50 11.60 -13.16 -3.99
N ASN A 51 11.04 -11.95 -4.05
CA ASN A 51 11.58 -10.80 -3.34
C ASN A 51 11.13 -10.80 -1.88
N ASP A 52 12.07 -10.95 -0.96
CA ASP A 52 11.81 -11.03 0.48
C ASP A 52 11.20 -9.73 1.07
N ASN A 53 11.46 -8.56 0.48
CA ASN A 53 10.87 -7.29 0.93
C ASN A 53 9.40 -7.14 0.51
N LEU A 54 8.99 -7.86 -0.53
CA LEU A 54 7.62 -7.90 -1.05
C LEU A 54 6.84 -9.12 -0.56
N ARG A 55 7.54 -10.21 -0.21
CA ARG A 55 6.97 -11.47 0.23
C ARG A 55 6.06 -11.26 1.44
N GLY A 56 4.81 -11.72 1.32
CA GLY A 56 3.79 -11.59 2.36
C GLY A 56 3.14 -10.20 2.48
N LYS A 57 3.71 -9.17 1.83
CA LYS A 57 3.09 -7.83 1.72
C LYS A 57 2.25 -7.71 0.46
N ILE A 58 2.63 -8.39 -0.61
CA ILE A 58 1.91 -8.41 -1.87
C ILE A 58 1.38 -9.80 -2.19
N LYS A 59 0.27 -9.85 -2.93
CA LYS A 59 -0.31 -11.05 -3.52
C LYS A 59 -0.53 -10.80 -5.00
N ILE A 60 0.04 -11.65 -5.85
CA ILE A 60 -0.17 -11.54 -7.31
C ILE A 60 -1.58 -12.02 -7.64
N ILE A 61 -2.33 -11.19 -8.37
CA ILE A 61 -3.68 -11.49 -8.87
C ILE A 61 -3.58 -12.04 -10.29
N SER A 62 -2.80 -11.38 -11.14
CA SER A 62 -2.55 -11.79 -12.51
C SER A 62 -1.21 -11.22 -12.98
N ALA A 63 -0.46 -11.97 -13.75
CA ALA A 63 0.79 -11.52 -14.35
C ALA A 63 0.79 -11.81 -15.86
N THR A 64 1.38 -10.90 -16.62
CA THR A 64 1.73 -11.03 -18.03
C THR A 64 3.22 -10.71 -18.17
N ASP A 65 3.76 -10.77 -19.39
CA ASP A 65 5.20 -10.57 -19.62
C ASP A 65 5.73 -9.21 -19.15
N ASN A 66 4.90 -8.17 -19.22
CA ASN A 66 5.28 -6.78 -18.91
C ASN A 66 4.36 -6.09 -17.89
N THR A 67 3.20 -6.67 -17.55
CA THR A 67 2.29 -6.10 -16.54
C THR A 67 1.89 -7.10 -15.48
N CYS A 68 1.74 -6.62 -14.24
CA CYS A 68 1.34 -7.41 -13.09
C CYS A 68 0.28 -6.70 -12.29
N LYS A 69 -0.84 -7.37 -12.01
CA LYS A 69 -1.82 -6.90 -11.03
C LYS A 69 -1.51 -7.56 -9.69
N VAL A 70 -1.33 -6.73 -8.68
CA VAL A 70 -1.02 -7.16 -7.32
C VAL A 70 -2.01 -6.55 -6.34
N GLN A 71 -2.33 -7.31 -5.31
CA GLN A 71 -2.95 -6.78 -4.09
C GLN A 71 -1.82 -6.53 -3.09
N SER A 72 -1.63 -5.29 -2.67
CA SER A 72 -0.53 -4.87 -1.80
C SER A 72 -1.05 -4.33 -0.47
N GLN A 73 -0.45 -4.74 0.63
CA GLN A 73 -0.71 -4.17 1.96
C GLN A 73 0.08 -2.88 2.21
N ILE A 74 1.04 -2.57 1.35
CA ILE A 74 1.82 -1.32 1.34
C ILE A 74 1.29 -0.37 0.26
N ASN A 75 1.49 0.92 0.45
CA ASN A 75 1.04 1.95 -0.50
C ASN A 75 1.86 1.93 -1.81
N ASP A 76 1.38 2.67 -2.80
CA ASP A 76 1.98 2.85 -4.12
C ASP A 76 3.42 3.36 -4.06
N THR A 77 3.70 4.34 -3.19
CA THR A 77 5.02 4.97 -3.07
C THR A 77 6.06 4.00 -2.51
N GLU A 78 5.71 3.26 -1.44
CA GLU A 78 6.57 2.25 -0.82
C GLU A 78 6.76 1.06 -1.75
N LEU A 79 5.71 0.64 -2.46
CA LEU A 79 5.77 -0.43 -3.46
C LEU A 79 6.71 -0.05 -4.60
N LYS A 80 6.53 1.14 -5.20
CA LYS A 80 7.38 1.64 -6.29
C LYS A 80 8.84 1.77 -5.85
N THR A 81 9.08 2.35 -4.68
CA THR A 81 10.44 2.53 -4.14
C THR A 81 11.13 1.19 -3.90
N THR A 82 10.41 0.20 -3.37
CA THR A 82 10.95 -1.16 -3.16
C THR A 82 11.30 -1.82 -4.49
N LEU A 83 10.43 -1.72 -5.50
CA LEU A 83 10.68 -2.25 -6.84
C LEU A 83 11.91 -1.60 -7.48
N MET A 84 12.04 -0.27 -7.39
CA MET A 84 13.20 0.46 -7.90
C MET A 84 14.50 0.04 -7.23
N LYS A 85 14.49 -0.07 -5.90
CA LYS A 85 15.67 -0.42 -5.11
C LYS A 85 16.12 -1.86 -5.35
N ASP A 86 15.20 -2.82 -5.24
CA ASP A 86 15.55 -4.24 -5.21
C ASP A 86 15.84 -4.82 -6.59
N TYR A 87 15.28 -4.21 -7.64
CA TYR A 87 15.49 -4.63 -9.02
C TYR A 87 16.32 -3.63 -9.84
N GLY A 88 16.86 -2.59 -9.20
CA GLY A 88 17.69 -1.57 -9.86
C GLY A 88 16.96 -0.80 -10.96
N LEU A 89 15.65 -0.58 -10.80
CA LEU A 89 14.80 0.07 -11.80
C LEU A 89 14.77 1.58 -11.58
N ASP A 90 14.72 2.32 -12.69
CA ASP A 90 14.46 3.75 -12.68
C ASP A 90 12.96 4.07 -12.55
N SER A 91 12.64 5.29 -12.10
CA SER A 91 11.28 5.81 -11.97
C SER A 91 10.44 5.77 -13.26
N THR A 92 11.11 5.79 -14.42
CA THR A 92 10.51 5.70 -15.77
C THR A 92 10.31 4.27 -16.25
N GLN A 93 11.07 3.32 -15.68
CA GLN A 93 11.07 1.91 -16.07
C GLN A 93 9.96 1.13 -15.38
N VAL A 94 9.49 1.60 -14.21
CA VAL A 94 8.39 0.98 -13.46
C VAL A 94 7.29 1.99 -13.15
N LEU A 95 6.08 1.64 -13.58
CA LEU A 95 4.86 2.38 -13.29
C LEU A 95 3.99 1.55 -12.33
N VAL A 96 3.51 2.19 -11.26
CA VAL A 96 2.59 1.60 -10.28
C VAL A 96 1.34 2.46 -10.25
N GLU A 97 0.20 1.89 -10.65
CA GLU A 97 -1.07 2.59 -10.72
C GLU A 97 -2.12 1.89 -9.85
N GLU A 98 -2.95 2.67 -9.15
CA GLU A 98 -4.11 2.13 -8.45
C GLU A 98 -5.14 1.60 -9.46
N VAL A 99 -5.52 0.34 -9.29
CA VAL A 99 -6.68 -0.21 -9.98
C VAL A 99 -7.90 0.23 -9.17
N GLN A 100 -8.48 1.36 -9.56
CA GLN A 100 -9.79 1.74 -9.04
C GLN A 100 -10.80 0.65 -9.40
N LYS A 101 -11.52 0.21 -8.37
CA LYS A 101 -12.47 -0.90 -8.41
C LYS A 101 -13.76 -0.51 -9.13
#